data_AF-A0A6J2K4B4-F1
#
_entry.id   AF-A0A6J2K4B4-F1
#
_cell.length_a   1.000
_cell.length_b   1.000
_cell.length_c   1.000
_cell.angle_alpha   90.00
_cell.angle_beta   90.00
_cell.angle_gamma   90.00
#
_symmetry.space_group_name_H-M   'P 1'
#
loop_
_entity.id
_entity.type
_entity.pdbx_description
1 polymer ?
#
loop_
_entity_poly.entity_id
_entity_poly.type
_entity_poly.pdbx_seq_one_letter_code
_entity_poly.pdbx_strand_id
1 'polypeptide(L)'
;MSSALESNQTINSSMDISQCDSNESMETIKTKQYLRNLLKARIFLGRYLERRLIDERIGYRDIVLLSTAEVELKNDLTEALRKLRTLCPKIHWIGITDSHVVGCGSSGICIWTEIDNQPLGPFWFQIKNLKFKELEIIITLKCLRHISDSFLELEPILIGKSNKTIERLDNKIENSVEVLNETYTEVVGTLKNALSIRNAKEFFTFLLVFVIAIVTGSVSFVNFIGNFILALMRELSMLIKNSTPMFLGLLDFFSKIVGGFYILLAMLFKQNAPAPMDKRSLAHYDNYAQNKHYNRQFD
;
A
#
# COMPACT_ATOMS: atom_id res chain seq x y z
N MET A 1 -24.61 46.25 36.42
CA MET A 1 -23.34 45.72 36.98
C MET A 1 -23.25 44.25 36.61
N SER A 2 -22.14 43.86 35.99
CA SER A 2 -21.60 42.52 35.68
C SER A 2 -22.54 41.46 35.08
N SER A 3 -22.43 41.08 33.80
CA SER A 3 -21.32 40.48 33.02
C SER A 3 -21.21 38.95 33.14
N ALA A 4 -21.43 38.31 31.99
CA ALA A 4 -20.87 37.06 31.48
C ALA A 4 -21.34 35.72 32.08
N LEU A 5 -22.19 35.02 31.31
CA LEU A 5 -22.32 33.57 31.33
C LEU A 5 -21.09 32.95 30.67
N GLU A 6 -20.32 32.16 31.43
CA GLU A 6 -19.29 31.27 30.91
C GLU A 6 -19.86 29.88 30.59
N SER A 7 -19.39 29.37 29.47
CA SER A 7 -19.73 28.09 28.85
C SER A 7 -19.15 26.90 29.61
N ASN A 8 -20.00 25.91 29.92
CA ASN A 8 -19.58 24.58 30.33
C ASN A 8 -19.03 23.79 29.14
N GLN A 9 -17.74 23.45 29.17
CA GLN A 9 -17.18 22.32 28.41
C GLN A 9 -16.40 21.41 29.35
N THR A 10 -17.04 20.30 29.70
CA THR A 10 -16.47 19.14 30.37
C THR A 10 -15.48 18.42 29.46
N ILE A 11 -14.21 18.38 29.86
CA ILE A 11 -13.22 17.42 29.34
C ILE A 11 -12.84 16.50 30.49
N ASN A 12 -13.43 15.31 30.47
CA ASN A 12 -12.98 14.17 31.25
C ASN A 12 -11.72 13.60 30.58
N SER A 13 -10.57 13.69 31.24
CA SER A 13 -9.43 12.81 30.95
C SER A 13 -8.90 12.23 32.27
N SER A 14 -9.24 10.96 32.49
CA SER A 14 -8.79 10.17 33.63
C SER A 14 -7.28 10.09 33.64
N MET A 15 -6.69 10.62 34.72
CA MET A 15 -5.26 10.65 34.98
C MET A 15 -4.93 9.52 35.96
N ASP A 16 -4.49 8.39 35.43
CA ASP A 16 -3.95 7.30 36.24
C ASP A 16 -2.47 7.61 36.52
N ILE A 17 -2.21 8.35 37.60
CA ILE A 17 -0.87 8.55 38.16
C ILE A 17 -0.81 7.70 39.43
N SER A 18 -0.36 6.45 39.29
CA SER A 18 0.10 5.68 40.43
C SER A 18 1.52 6.13 40.79
N GLN A 19 1.59 6.89 41.87
CA GLN A 19 2.71 7.12 42.79
C GLN A 19 4.11 6.68 42.33
N CYS A 20 4.93 7.65 41.93
CA CYS A 20 6.38 7.61 42.14
C CYS A 20 6.79 8.90 42.85
N ASP A 21 7.47 8.71 43.97
CA ASP A 21 8.11 9.65 44.90
C ASP A 21 8.02 11.17 44.69
N SER A 22 7.63 11.80 45.78
CA SER A 22 7.31 13.20 46.06
C SER A 22 8.51 14.17 46.03
N ASN A 23 9.34 14.16 44.99
CA ASN A 23 10.37 15.19 44.75
C ASN A 23 10.70 15.41 43.25
N GLU A 24 9.74 15.18 42.35
CA GLU A 24 9.92 15.64 40.97
C GLU A 24 9.74 17.15 40.87
N SER A 25 10.81 17.88 40.54
CA SER A 25 10.72 19.31 40.31
C SER A 25 9.74 19.57 39.18
N MET A 26 8.94 20.64 39.27
CA MET A 26 7.99 21.06 38.22
C MET A 26 8.64 21.10 36.82
N GLU A 27 9.95 21.37 36.74
CA GLU A 27 10.73 21.37 35.51
C GLU A 27 10.92 19.98 34.89
N THR A 28 11.11 18.94 35.71
CA THR A 28 11.22 17.55 35.23
C THR A 28 9.90 17.06 34.62
N ILE A 29 8.77 17.39 35.25
CA ILE A 29 7.43 17.05 34.74
C ILE A 29 7.17 17.74 33.39
N LYS A 30 7.48 19.04 33.30
CA LYS A 30 7.35 19.81 32.05
C LYS A 30 8.21 19.23 30.92
N THR A 31 9.44 18.80 31.24
CA THR A 31 10.34 18.27 30.23
C THR A 31 9.93 16.85 29.79
N LYS A 32 9.44 16.01 30.71
CA LYS A 32 8.82 14.72 30.35
C LYS A 32 7.62 14.89 29.44
N GLN A 33 6.77 15.88 29.70
CA GLN A 33 5.62 16.19 28.85
C GLN A 33 6.05 16.72 27.47
N TYR A 34 7.07 17.58 27.43
CA TYR A 34 7.67 18.04 26.18
C TYR A 34 8.19 16.86 25.34
N LEU A 35 8.94 15.94 25.94
CA LEU A 35 9.48 14.76 25.24
C LEU A 35 8.38 13.81 24.76
N ARG A 36 7.32 13.63 25.56
CA ARG A 36 6.12 12.91 25.12
C ARG A 36 5.50 13.57 23.90
N ASN A 37 5.34 14.89 23.90
CA ASN A 37 4.74 15.62 22.78
C ASN A 37 5.63 15.62 21.52
N LEU A 38 6.96 15.65 21.69
CA LEU A 38 7.93 15.61 20.59
C LEU A 38 7.84 14.29 19.80
N LEU A 39 7.74 13.16 20.52
CA LEU A 39 7.77 11.83 19.92
C LEU A 39 6.39 11.28 19.59
N LYS A 40 5.32 11.74 20.26
CA LYS A 40 3.97 11.22 20.09
C LYS A 40 3.46 11.41 18.66
N ALA A 41 2.80 10.38 18.16
CA ALA A 41 2.15 10.32 16.84
C ALA A 41 3.09 10.43 15.63
N ARG A 42 4.42 10.44 15.82
CA ARG A 42 5.38 10.32 14.72
C ARG A 42 5.28 8.95 14.06
N ILE A 43 5.19 8.95 12.74
CA ILE A 43 5.17 7.74 11.91
C ILE A 43 6.55 7.62 11.27
N PHE A 44 7.10 6.41 11.26
CA PHE A 44 8.42 6.15 10.70
C PHE A 44 8.51 4.76 10.10
N LEU A 45 9.43 4.61 9.16
CA LEU A 45 9.82 3.32 8.62
C LEU A 45 10.83 2.63 9.53
N GLY A 46 10.51 1.42 9.98
CA GLY A 46 11.43 0.59 10.76
C GLY A 46 11.42 -0.86 10.32
N ARG A 47 12.46 -1.59 10.68
CA ARG A 47 12.56 -3.04 10.51
C ARG A 47 12.65 -3.69 11.88
N TYR A 48 11.77 -4.66 12.13
CA TYR A 48 11.89 -5.50 13.32
C TYR A 48 13.13 -6.40 13.19
N LEU A 49 13.93 -6.46 14.24
CA LEU A 49 15.14 -7.29 14.27
C LEU A 49 14.88 -8.58 15.04
N GLU A 50 14.72 -8.47 16.35
CA GLU A 50 14.59 -9.62 17.24
C GLU A 50 14.02 -9.21 18.60
N ARG A 51 13.70 -10.22 19.41
CA ARG A 51 13.31 -10.06 20.81
C ARG A 51 14.47 -10.50 21.71
N ARG A 52 14.99 -9.58 22.53
CA ARG A 52 16.16 -9.82 23.40
C ARG A 52 15.79 -9.63 24.88
N LEU A 53 16.38 -10.46 25.74
CA LEU A 53 16.30 -10.31 27.20
C LEU A 53 17.27 -9.18 27.61
N ILE A 54 16.75 -8.14 28.27
CA ILE A 54 17.58 -7.01 28.73
C ILE A 54 18.16 -7.31 30.11
N ASP A 55 17.28 -7.62 31.06
CA ASP A 55 17.60 -7.90 32.47
C ASP A 55 16.50 -8.80 33.04
N GLU A 56 16.81 -9.63 34.03
CA GLU A 56 15.85 -10.52 34.70
C GLU A 56 14.69 -9.74 35.33
N ARG A 57 14.94 -8.48 35.74
CA ARG A 57 13.94 -7.59 36.34
C ARG A 57 13.02 -6.91 35.33
N ILE A 58 13.51 -6.68 34.11
CA ILE A 58 12.82 -5.95 33.04
C ILE A 58 12.12 -6.94 32.10
N GLY A 59 12.75 -8.08 31.84
CA GLY A 59 12.30 -9.12 30.92
C GLY A 59 12.67 -8.85 29.46
N TYR A 60 11.93 -9.50 28.56
CA TYR A 60 12.18 -9.44 27.12
C TYR A 60 11.59 -8.19 26.47
N ARG A 61 12.31 -7.60 25.53
CA ARG A 61 11.84 -6.48 24.70
C ARG A 61 12.14 -6.72 23.23
N ASP A 62 11.31 -6.12 22.40
CA ASP A 62 11.41 -6.14 20.94
C ASP A 62 12.31 -5.00 20.46
N ILE A 63 13.19 -5.31 19.51
CA ILE A 63 14.12 -4.35 18.91
C ILE A 63 13.64 -3.98 17.51
N VAL A 64 13.40 -2.69 17.29
CA VAL A 64 13.06 -2.13 15.98
C VAL A 64 14.18 -1.19 15.53
N LEU A 65 14.78 -1.48 14.38
CA LEU A 65 15.76 -0.62 13.72
C LEU A 65 15.06 0.47 12.94
N LEU A 66 15.44 1.73 13.16
CA LEU A 66 14.99 2.86 12.38
C LEU A 66 15.65 2.87 10.99
N SER A 67 14.87 3.14 9.94
CA SER A 67 15.40 3.30 8.58
C SER A 67 16.34 4.52 8.48
N THR A 68 17.35 4.45 7.61
CA THR A 68 18.28 5.55 7.35
C THR A 68 17.62 6.78 6.71
N ALA A 69 16.47 6.61 6.08
CA ALA A 69 15.70 7.69 5.47
C ALA A 69 15.12 8.68 6.52
N GLU A 70 14.90 8.22 7.75
CA GLU A 70 14.22 8.96 8.81
C GLU A 70 15.19 9.84 9.61
N VAL A 71 15.83 10.80 8.91
CA VAL A 71 16.86 11.67 9.49
C VAL A 71 16.29 12.61 10.57
N GLU A 72 15.07 13.12 10.36
CA GLU A 72 14.41 14.02 11.33
C GLU A 72 14.13 13.30 12.64
N LEU A 73 13.50 12.11 12.57
CA LEU A 73 13.19 11.33 13.76
C LEU A 73 14.46 10.85 14.46
N LYS A 74 15.52 10.51 13.71
CA LYS A 74 16.83 10.17 14.27
C LYS A 74 17.38 11.30 15.15
N ASN A 75 17.30 12.54 14.68
CA ASN A 75 17.75 13.71 15.43
C ASN A 75 16.89 13.94 16.68
N ASP A 76 15.56 13.87 16.54
CA ASP A 76 14.61 14.01 17.65
C ASP A 76 14.84 12.96 18.74
N LEU A 77 15.09 11.70 18.37
CA LEU A 77 15.39 10.60 19.30
C LEU A 77 16.73 10.79 20.00
N THR A 78 17.75 11.29 19.28
CA THR A 78 19.07 11.56 19.86
C THR A 78 19.00 12.73 20.86
N GLU A 79 18.21 13.76 20.55
CA GLU A 79 17.94 14.85 21.47
C GLU A 79 17.16 14.39 22.70
N ALA A 80 16.12 13.57 22.49
CA ALA A 80 15.35 12.98 23.57
C ALA A 80 16.23 12.12 24.49
N LEU A 81 17.10 11.28 23.94
CA LEU A 81 18.05 10.47 24.71
C LEU A 81 18.94 11.33 25.60
N ARG A 82 19.49 12.43 25.05
CA ARG A 82 20.35 13.35 25.81
C ARG A 82 19.60 13.97 26.98
N LYS A 83 18.39 14.49 26.72
CA LYS A 83 17.53 15.10 27.75
C LYS A 83 17.12 14.08 28.82
N LEU A 84 16.78 12.86 28.43
CA LEU A 84 16.42 11.78 29.36
C LEU A 84 17.59 11.38 30.27
N ARG A 85 18.80 11.26 29.72
CA ARG A 85 20.00 10.96 30.52
C ARG A 85 20.32 12.05 31.54
N THR A 86 20.12 13.32 31.20
CA THR A 86 20.31 14.43 32.13
C THR A 86 19.26 14.45 33.24
N LEU A 87 18.00 14.16 32.91
CA LEU A 87 16.88 14.21 33.87
C LEU A 87 16.82 13.00 34.79
N CYS A 88 17.22 11.83 34.30
CA CYS A 88 17.05 10.57 35.01
C CYS A 88 18.36 9.79 35.10
N PRO A 89 19.36 10.29 35.85
CA PRO A 89 20.65 9.60 36.01
C PRO A 89 20.52 8.27 36.78
N LYS A 90 19.44 8.10 37.56
CA LYS A 90 19.15 6.88 38.33
C LYS A 90 18.54 5.75 37.49
N ILE A 91 17.96 6.06 36.34
CA ILE A 91 17.32 5.05 35.49
C ILE A 91 18.39 4.39 34.64
N HIS A 92 18.56 3.08 34.83
CA HIS A 92 19.61 2.31 34.16
C HIS A 92 19.29 2.05 32.68
N TRP A 93 18.01 1.92 32.33
CA TRP A 93 17.60 1.52 30.99
C TRP A 93 16.71 2.55 30.27
N ILE A 94 17.16 2.98 29.09
CA ILE A 94 16.40 3.86 28.19
C ILE A 94 16.20 3.10 26.88
N GLY A 95 14.96 2.98 26.44
CA GLY A 95 14.57 2.24 25.23
C GLY A 95 14.98 2.88 23.89
N ILE A 96 16.05 3.67 23.87
CA ILE A 96 16.70 4.23 22.69
C ILE A 96 18.18 3.88 22.79
N THR A 97 18.68 3.09 21.86
CA THR A 97 20.10 2.74 21.79
C THR A 97 20.64 2.94 20.39
N ASP A 98 21.94 3.23 20.30
CA ASP A 98 22.62 3.21 19.01
C ASP A 98 22.78 1.75 18.55
N SER A 99 22.58 1.49 17.26
CA SER A 99 22.70 0.17 16.65
C SER A 99 24.10 -0.42 16.83
N HIS A 100 25.14 0.44 16.90
CA HIS A 100 26.51 0.03 17.19
C HIS A 100 26.67 -0.67 18.54
N VAL A 101 25.83 -0.34 19.54
CA VAL A 101 25.89 -0.93 20.89
C VAL A 101 25.13 -2.25 20.96
N VAL A 102 24.19 -2.48 20.04
CA VAL A 102 23.34 -3.68 20.01
C VAL A 102 24.01 -4.85 19.26
N GLY A 103 25.11 -4.58 18.54
CA GLY A 103 25.82 -5.56 17.72
C GLY A 103 25.15 -5.80 16.36
N CYS A 104 24.18 -4.96 15.97
CA CYS A 104 23.61 -4.98 14.63
C CYS A 104 24.58 -4.27 13.69
N GLY A 105 25.13 -4.98 12.70
CA GLY A 105 26.09 -4.46 11.71
C GLY A 105 25.55 -3.38 10.76
N SER A 106 24.48 -2.68 11.13
CA SER A 106 23.87 -1.59 10.38
C SER A 106 23.95 -0.31 11.21
N SER A 107 24.43 0.80 10.66
CA SER A 107 24.47 2.09 11.36
C SER A 107 23.06 2.67 11.47
N GLY A 108 22.56 2.89 12.69
CA GLY A 108 21.18 3.30 12.92
C GLY A 108 20.83 3.48 14.38
N ILE A 109 19.61 3.94 14.67
CA ILE A 109 19.06 4.00 16.04
C ILE A 109 18.09 2.83 16.21
N CYS A 110 18.23 2.10 17.30
CA CYS A 110 17.33 1.02 17.70
C CYS A 110 16.37 1.52 18.78
N ILE A 111 15.10 1.19 18.59
CA ILE A 111 14.02 1.49 19.53
C ILE A 111 13.62 0.18 20.19
N TRP A 112 13.63 0.18 21.52
CA TRP A 112 13.19 -0.95 22.33
C TRP A 112 11.74 -0.74 22.74
N THR A 113 10.91 -1.73 22.41
CA THR A 113 9.47 -1.64 22.60
C THR A 113 8.86 -2.98 23.01
N GLU A 114 7.57 -2.96 23.31
CA GLU A 114 6.74 -4.14 23.52
C GLU A 114 5.72 -4.13 22.37
N ILE A 115 5.80 -5.10 21.45
CA ILE A 115 4.87 -5.23 20.33
C ILE A 115 4.07 -6.51 20.51
N ASP A 116 2.74 -6.40 20.57
CA ASP A 116 1.85 -7.56 20.78
C ASP A 116 1.90 -8.57 19.61
N ASN A 117 2.19 -8.10 18.39
CA ASN A 117 2.28 -8.93 17.19
C ASN A 117 3.63 -8.73 16.51
N GLN A 118 4.43 -9.80 16.42
CA GLN A 118 5.80 -9.77 15.90
C GLN A 118 5.80 -9.50 14.38
N PRO A 119 6.13 -8.28 13.93
CA PRO A 119 6.11 -7.94 12.51
C PRO A 119 7.39 -8.47 11.86
N LEU A 120 7.31 -9.38 10.89
CA LEU A 120 8.49 -9.83 10.14
C LEU A 120 8.66 -8.99 8.87
N GLY A 121 9.76 -8.24 8.78
CA GLY A 121 10.06 -7.37 7.63
C GLY A 121 9.98 -5.86 7.96
N PRO A 122 9.99 -4.99 6.94
CA PRO A 122 9.84 -3.55 7.11
C PRO A 122 8.38 -3.14 7.29
N PHE A 123 8.10 -2.31 8.29
CA PHE A 123 6.77 -1.82 8.61
C PHE A 123 6.78 -0.33 8.90
N TRP A 124 5.64 0.29 8.64
CA TRP A 124 5.33 1.61 9.20
C TRP A 124 4.96 1.45 10.67
N PHE A 125 5.73 2.13 11.53
CA PHE A 125 5.46 2.21 12.95
C PHE A 125 5.01 3.61 13.32
N GLN A 126 4.10 3.71 14.27
CA GLN A 126 3.71 4.96 14.89
C GLN A 126 4.06 4.95 16.37
N ILE A 127 4.73 5.99 16.85
CA ILE A 127 5.02 6.16 18.27
C ILE A 127 3.71 6.54 18.98
N LYS A 128 3.20 5.65 19.83
CA LYS A 128 1.98 5.89 20.63
C LYS A 128 2.28 6.77 21.83
N ASN A 129 3.23 6.35 22.65
CA ASN A 129 3.53 7.00 23.91
C ASN A 129 4.92 6.62 24.44
N LEU A 130 5.47 7.49 25.28
CA LEU A 130 6.66 7.23 26.09
C LEU A 130 6.22 6.89 27.52
N LYS A 131 6.40 5.63 27.91
CA LYS A 131 6.09 5.14 29.26
C LYS A 131 7.34 5.27 30.13
N PHE A 132 7.18 5.94 31.26
CA PHE A 132 8.20 6.04 32.28
C PHE A 132 7.84 5.02 33.37
N LYS A 133 8.69 4.01 33.56
CA LYS A 133 8.64 3.09 34.69
C LYS A 133 9.80 3.43 35.64
N GLU A 134 9.80 2.86 36.84
CA GLU A 134 10.83 3.13 37.86
C GLU A 134 12.23 2.69 37.41
N LEU A 135 12.34 1.55 36.71
CA LEU A 135 13.60 0.95 36.28
C LEU A 135 13.92 1.18 34.80
N GLU A 136 12.93 1.53 33.99
CA GLU A 136 13.10 1.70 32.54
C GLU A 136 12.23 2.80 31.94
N ILE A 137 12.68 3.35 30.82
CA ILE A 137 11.87 4.21 29.95
C ILE A 137 11.65 3.46 28.63
N ILE A 138 10.39 3.17 28.29
CA ILE A 138 10.03 2.40 27.09
C ILE A 138 9.19 3.22 26.13
N ILE A 139 9.50 3.10 24.85
CA ILE A 139 8.71 3.67 23.76
C ILE A 139 7.70 2.63 23.31
N THR A 140 6.42 2.98 23.32
CA THR A 140 5.36 2.10 22.81
C THR A 140 5.06 2.40 21.34
N LEU A 141 5.12 1.39 20.51
CA LEU A 141 4.88 1.49 19.07
C LEU A 141 3.53 0.87 18.69
N LYS A 142 2.92 1.41 17.63
CA LYS A 142 1.81 0.79 16.91
C LYS A 142 2.30 0.37 15.54
N CYS A 143 2.15 -0.90 15.19
CA CYS A 143 2.33 -1.34 13.82
C CYS A 143 1.14 -0.84 12.98
N LEU A 144 1.41 -0.14 11.87
CA LEU A 144 0.38 0.39 10.97
C LEU A 144 0.18 -0.51 9.74
N ARG A 145 1.22 -0.70 8.92
CA ARG A 145 1.14 -1.41 7.64
C ARG A 145 2.50 -2.04 7.27
N HIS A 146 2.44 -3.24 6.70
CA HIS A 146 3.58 -3.92 6.07
C HIS A 146 3.97 -3.25 4.77
N ILE A 147 5.27 -3.09 4.53
CA ILE A 147 5.80 -2.65 3.24
C ILE A 147 6.44 -3.86 2.57
N SER A 148 6.07 -4.13 1.32
CA SER A 148 6.78 -5.12 0.51
C SER A 148 8.19 -4.62 0.20
N ASP A 149 9.22 -5.46 0.37
CA ASP A 149 10.62 -5.10 0.14
C ASP A 149 10.87 -4.49 -1.27
N SER A 150 10.00 -4.79 -2.24
CA SER A 150 9.99 -4.17 -3.58
C SER A 150 9.87 -2.64 -3.57
N PHE A 151 9.30 -2.02 -2.53
CA PHE A 151 9.19 -0.56 -2.42
C PHE A 151 10.49 0.09 -1.93
N LEU A 152 11.36 -0.65 -1.24
CA LEU A 152 12.67 -0.19 -0.78
C LEU A 152 13.72 -0.23 -1.91
N GLU A 153 13.55 -1.13 -2.90
CA GLU A 153 14.44 -1.18 -4.07
C GLU A 153 14.25 0.01 -5.04
N LEU A 154 13.15 0.77 -4.91
CA LEU A 154 12.91 2.02 -5.66
C LEU A 154 13.60 3.25 -5.03
N GLU A 155 14.34 3.08 -3.94
CA GLU A 155 14.92 4.17 -3.15
C GLU A 155 16.18 4.89 -3.74
N PRO A 156 16.70 4.63 -4.98
CA PRO A 156 17.66 5.57 -5.56
C PRO A 156 17.01 6.68 -6.42
N ILE A 157 15.69 6.70 -6.63
CA ILE A 157 15.05 7.60 -7.63
C ILE A 157 14.42 8.87 -6.99
N LEU A 158 14.12 8.85 -5.69
CA LEU A 158 13.41 9.94 -5.00
C LEU A 158 14.34 10.90 -4.23
N ILE A 159 15.64 10.61 -4.16
CA ILE A 159 16.63 11.48 -3.54
C ILE A 159 17.27 12.31 -4.65
N GLY A 160 16.82 13.56 -4.78
CA GLY A 160 17.36 14.57 -5.69
C GLY A 160 18.81 14.97 -5.38
N LYS A 161 19.75 14.03 -5.49
CA LYS A 161 21.18 14.30 -5.58
C LYS A 161 21.56 14.31 -7.06
N SER A 162 21.09 15.34 -7.76
CA SER A 162 21.62 15.69 -9.08
C SER A 162 23.07 16.14 -8.87
N ASN A 163 24.01 15.32 -9.29
CA ASN A 163 25.17 15.74 -10.07
C ASN A 163 25.72 14.51 -10.79
N LYS A 164 25.72 14.56 -12.13
CA LYS A 164 26.24 13.58 -13.11
C LYS A 164 25.34 12.39 -13.44
N THR A 165 24.18 12.64 -14.06
CA THR A 165 23.37 11.58 -14.70
C THR A 165 22.78 12.04 -16.04
N ILE A 166 23.60 12.63 -16.91
CA ILE A 166 23.22 12.80 -18.33
C ILE A 166 24.11 11.93 -19.24
N GLU A 167 25.31 11.54 -18.80
CA GLU A 167 26.13 10.50 -19.47
C GLU A 167 25.72 9.06 -19.13
N ARG A 168 24.73 8.85 -18.24
CA ARG A 168 24.43 7.52 -17.66
C ARG A 168 23.29 6.76 -18.35
N LEU A 169 22.62 7.35 -19.35
CA LEU A 169 21.53 6.66 -20.04
C LEU A 169 22.08 5.60 -21.02
N ASP A 170 23.15 5.93 -21.75
CA ASP A 170 23.82 4.98 -22.66
C ASP A 170 24.56 3.89 -21.87
N ASN A 171 25.25 4.25 -20.78
CA ASN A 171 25.88 3.29 -19.88
C ASN A 171 24.88 2.35 -19.17
N LYS A 172 23.60 2.71 -19.04
CA LYS A 172 22.61 1.87 -18.33
C LYS A 172 22.18 0.68 -19.18
N ILE A 173 22.12 0.84 -20.51
CA ILE A 173 21.82 -0.26 -21.43
C ILE A 173 23.00 -1.23 -21.48
N GLU A 174 24.23 -0.72 -21.58
CA GLU A 174 25.44 -1.54 -21.52
C GLU A 174 25.55 -2.29 -20.19
N ASN A 175 25.34 -1.64 -19.04
CA ASN A 175 25.39 -2.29 -17.72
C ASN A 175 24.34 -3.40 -17.55
N SER A 176 23.12 -3.27 -18.10
CA SER A 176 22.12 -4.35 -18.00
C SER A 176 22.46 -5.57 -18.87
N VAL A 177 23.14 -5.36 -20.00
CA VAL A 177 23.64 -6.46 -20.84
C VAL A 177 24.88 -7.07 -20.20
N GLU A 178 25.75 -6.27 -19.59
CA GLU A 178 26.90 -6.73 -18.80
C GLU A 178 26.47 -7.56 -17.59
N VAL A 179 25.48 -7.12 -16.80
CA VAL A 179 25.01 -7.87 -15.61
C VAL A 179 24.39 -9.23 -15.99
N LEU A 180 23.66 -9.31 -17.11
CA LEU A 180 23.14 -10.58 -17.62
C LEU A 180 24.27 -11.47 -18.16
N ASN A 181 25.28 -10.88 -18.80
CA ASN A 181 26.43 -11.61 -19.30
C ASN A 181 27.34 -12.11 -18.16
N GLU A 182 27.52 -11.32 -17.10
CA GLU A 182 28.21 -11.70 -15.86
C GLU A 182 27.46 -12.84 -15.17
N THR A 183 26.13 -12.75 -15.04
CA THR A 183 25.33 -13.84 -14.46
C THR A 183 25.42 -15.11 -15.30
N TYR A 184 25.35 -15.00 -16.63
CA TYR A 184 25.48 -16.14 -17.54
C TYR A 184 26.88 -16.77 -17.46
N THR A 185 27.94 -15.96 -17.44
CA THR A 185 29.33 -16.43 -17.38
C THR A 185 29.68 -17.00 -16.00
N GLU A 186 29.09 -16.49 -14.92
CA GLU A 186 29.21 -17.04 -13.57
C GLU A 186 28.47 -18.37 -13.42
N VAL A 187 27.26 -18.47 -13.97
CA VAL A 187 26.51 -19.74 -14.02
C VAL A 187 27.27 -20.76 -14.86
N VAL A 188 27.79 -20.39 -16.04
CA VAL A 188 28.59 -21.26 -16.89
C VAL A 188 29.91 -21.63 -16.23
N GLY A 189 30.56 -20.71 -15.50
CA GLY A 189 31.78 -20.95 -14.73
C GLY A 189 31.55 -21.92 -13.58
N THR A 190 30.44 -21.77 -12.87
CA THR A 190 30.00 -22.67 -11.80
C THR A 190 29.62 -24.04 -12.37
N LEU A 191 28.93 -24.08 -13.51
CA LEU A 191 28.59 -25.31 -14.22
C LEU A 191 29.86 -26.03 -14.67
N LYS A 192 30.85 -25.32 -15.22
CA LYS A 192 32.13 -25.86 -15.69
C LYS A 192 32.99 -26.40 -14.54
N ASN A 193 32.97 -25.72 -13.39
CA ASN A 193 33.66 -26.20 -12.18
C ASN A 193 32.94 -27.42 -11.56
N ALA A 194 31.61 -27.41 -11.54
CA ALA A 194 30.79 -28.56 -11.11
C ALA A 194 30.89 -29.77 -12.07
N LEU A 195 31.15 -29.53 -13.37
CA LEU A 195 31.38 -30.56 -14.38
C LEU A 195 32.80 -31.17 -14.35
N SER A 196 33.64 -30.76 -13.39
CA SER A 196 34.99 -31.33 -13.28
C SER A 196 34.90 -32.85 -13.07
N ILE A 197 35.65 -33.60 -13.89
CA ILE A 197 35.60 -35.07 -14.09
C ILE A 197 35.54 -35.89 -12.79
N ARG A 198 36.04 -35.33 -11.69
CA ARG A 198 36.11 -35.98 -10.38
C ARG A 198 34.74 -36.11 -9.68
N ASN A 199 33.73 -35.32 -10.06
CA ASN A 199 32.39 -35.40 -9.46
C ASN A 199 31.20 -35.52 -10.44
N ALA A 200 31.48 -35.85 -11.71
CA ALA A 200 30.44 -35.98 -12.74
C ALA A 200 29.34 -37.00 -12.38
N LYS A 201 29.67 -38.04 -11.60
CA LYS A 201 28.72 -39.05 -11.12
C LYS A 201 27.70 -38.48 -10.13
N GLU A 202 28.15 -37.69 -9.16
CA GLU A 202 27.26 -37.03 -8.18
C GLU A 202 26.42 -35.95 -8.86
N PHE A 203 27.02 -35.18 -9.78
CA PHE A 203 26.30 -34.18 -10.58
C PHE A 203 25.19 -34.80 -11.44
N PHE A 204 25.47 -35.93 -12.11
CA PHE A 204 24.45 -36.63 -12.92
C PHE A 204 23.33 -37.21 -12.05
N THR A 205 23.68 -37.73 -10.87
CA THR A 205 22.68 -38.25 -9.91
C THR A 205 21.80 -37.12 -9.37
N PHE A 206 22.38 -35.98 -9.01
CA PHE A 206 21.66 -34.78 -8.61
C PHE A 206 20.75 -34.27 -9.75
N LEU A 207 21.26 -34.21 -10.98
CA LEU A 207 20.51 -33.81 -12.16
C LEU A 207 19.30 -34.72 -12.41
N LEU A 208 19.46 -36.04 -12.25
CA LEU A 208 18.38 -36.99 -12.44
C LEU A 208 17.30 -36.85 -11.35
N VAL A 209 17.70 -36.70 -10.08
CA VAL A 209 16.76 -36.41 -8.98
C VAL A 209 16.05 -35.07 -9.19
N PHE A 210 16.77 -34.06 -9.67
CA PHE A 210 16.23 -32.73 -9.97
C PHE A 210 15.19 -32.79 -11.09
N VAL A 211 15.44 -33.53 -12.17
CA VAL A 211 14.46 -33.74 -13.25
C VAL A 211 13.22 -34.44 -12.72
N ILE A 212 13.36 -35.48 -11.89
CA ILE A 212 12.21 -36.18 -11.27
C ILE A 212 11.42 -35.22 -10.38
N ALA A 213 12.10 -34.39 -9.59
CA ALA A 213 11.47 -33.40 -8.71
C ALA A 213 10.69 -32.35 -9.52
N ILE A 214 11.27 -31.84 -10.62
CA ILE A 214 10.58 -30.92 -11.53
C ILE A 214 9.35 -31.60 -12.13
N VAL A 215 9.48 -32.79 -12.70
CA VAL A 215 8.35 -33.48 -13.35
C VAL A 215 7.23 -33.75 -12.35
N THR A 216 7.56 -34.25 -11.16
CA THR A 216 6.58 -34.53 -10.09
C THR A 216 5.92 -33.26 -9.58
N GLY A 217 6.73 -32.19 -9.40
CA GLY A 217 6.25 -30.87 -9.03
C GLY A 217 5.33 -30.28 -10.09
N SER A 218 5.68 -30.40 -11.37
CA SER A 218 4.89 -29.92 -12.50
C SER A 218 3.57 -30.67 -12.63
N VAL A 219 3.55 -32.01 -12.47
CA VAL A 219 2.29 -32.78 -12.50
C VAL A 219 1.37 -32.34 -11.35
N SER A 220 1.91 -32.17 -10.15
CA SER A 220 1.13 -31.71 -9.00
C SER A 220 0.63 -30.27 -9.19
N PHE A 221 1.46 -29.41 -9.76
CA PHE A 221 1.11 -28.03 -10.09
C PHE A 221 0.01 -27.96 -11.15
N VAL A 222 0.10 -28.76 -12.22
CA VAL A 222 -0.92 -28.85 -13.27
C VAL A 222 -2.26 -29.33 -12.71
N ASN A 223 -2.25 -30.28 -11.78
CA ASN A 223 -3.47 -30.73 -11.11
C ASN A 223 -4.08 -29.63 -10.22
N PHE A 224 -3.23 -28.92 -9.47
CA PHE A 224 -3.69 -27.80 -8.64
C PHE A 224 -4.26 -26.66 -9.48
N ILE A 225 -3.53 -26.22 -10.52
CA ILE A 225 -3.96 -25.13 -11.39
C ILE A 225 -5.20 -25.53 -12.20
N GLY A 226 -5.30 -26.79 -12.63
CA GLY A 226 -6.48 -27.30 -13.34
C GLY A 226 -7.73 -27.23 -12.46
N ASN A 227 -7.64 -27.72 -11.21
CA ASN A 227 -8.73 -27.62 -10.24
C ASN A 227 -9.08 -26.17 -9.89
N PHE A 228 -8.08 -25.31 -9.76
CA PHE A 228 -8.29 -23.88 -9.54
C PHE A 228 -8.99 -23.21 -10.73
N ILE A 229 -8.56 -23.49 -11.96
CA ILE A 229 -9.18 -22.95 -13.19
C ILE A 229 -10.61 -23.44 -13.33
N LEU A 230 -10.89 -24.72 -13.04
CA LEU A 230 -12.25 -25.26 -13.03
C LEU A 230 -13.14 -24.54 -12.02
N ALA A 231 -12.65 -24.32 -10.80
CA ALA A 231 -13.37 -23.56 -9.78
C ALA A 231 -13.58 -22.11 -10.21
N LEU A 232 -12.55 -21.45 -10.73
CA LEU A 232 -12.60 -20.08 -11.22
C LEU A 232 -13.58 -19.94 -12.37
N MET A 233 -13.56 -20.84 -13.35
CA MET A 233 -14.49 -20.84 -14.48
C MET A 233 -15.93 -21.03 -14.02
N ARG A 234 -16.17 -21.87 -13.02
CA ARG A 234 -17.50 -22.06 -12.43
C ARG A 234 -18.01 -20.78 -11.78
N GLU A 235 -17.18 -20.13 -10.94
CA GLU A 235 -17.54 -18.87 -10.30
C GLU A 235 -17.69 -17.73 -11.33
N LEU A 236 -16.81 -17.67 -12.33
CA LEU A 236 -16.87 -16.71 -13.43
C LEU A 236 -18.15 -16.91 -14.26
N SER A 237 -18.56 -18.15 -14.51
CA SER A 237 -19.81 -18.44 -15.22
C SER A 237 -21.03 -17.95 -14.43
N MET A 238 -21.05 -18.16 -13.11
CA MET A 238 -22.10 -17.59 -12.25
C MET A 238 -22.06 -16.06 -12.24
N LEU A 239 -20.86 -15.47 -12.19
CA LEU A 239 -20.67 -14.02 -12.27
C LEU A 239 -21.20 -13.46 -13.59
N ILE A 240 -20.84 -14.07 -14.73
CA ILE A 240 -21.31 -13.65 -16.06
C ILE A 240 -22.83 -13.77 -16.12
N LYS A 241 -23.41 -14.92 -15.72
CA LYS A 241 -24.86 -15.13 -15.75
C LYS A 241 -25.61 -14.05 -14.94
N ASN A 242 -25.08 -13.65 -13.79
CA ASN A 242 -25.67 -12.59 -12.97
C ASN A 242 -25.35 -11.17 -13.48
N SER A 243 -24.21 -10.97 -14.13
CA SER A 243 -23.73 -9.67 -14.63
C SER A 243 -24.30 -9.31 -16.00
N THR A 244 -24.58 -10.28 -16.88
CA THR A 244 -25.15 -10.05 -18.21
C THR A 244 -26.42 -9.19 -18.19
N PRO A 245 -27.45 -9.45 -17.36
CA PRO A 245 -28.63 -8.58 -17.32
C PRO A 245 -28.31 -7.17 -16.81
N MET A 246 -27.36 -7.03 -15.88
CA MET A 246 -26.89 -5.73 -15.40
C MET A 246 -26.20 -4.94 -16.53
N PHE A 247 -25.34 -5.60 -17.31
CA PHE A 247 -24.62 -4.98 -18.42
C PHE A 247 -25.55 -4.62 -19.58
N LEU A 248 -26.53 -5.47 -19.90
CA LEU A 248 -27.57 -5.14 -20.88
C LEU A 248 -28.40 -3.93 -20.43
N GLY A 249 -28.81 -3.89 -19.16
CA GLY A 249 -29.54 -2.75 -18.61
C GLY A 249 -28.74 -1.46 -18.65
N LEU A 250 -27.44 -1.52 -18.37
CA LEU A 250 -26.52 -0.39 -18.49
C LEU A 250 -26.39 0.08 -19.95
N LEU A 251 -26.23 -0.86 -20.89
CA LEU A 251 -26.15 -0.57 -22.32
C LEU A 251 -27.45 0.11 -22.79
N ASP A 252 -28.62 -0.42 -22.41
CA ASP A 252 -29.91 0.17 -22.74
C ASP A 252 -30.08 1.57 -22.16
N PHE A 253 -29.60 1.80 -20.93
CA PHE A 253 -29.59 3.12 -20.32
C PHE A 253 -28.73 4.11 -21.12
N PHE A 254 -27.50 3.74 -21.48
CA PHE A 254 -26.65 4.57 -22.33
C PHE A 254 -27.24 4.76 -23.72
N SER A 255 -27.81 3.72 -24.32
CA SER A 255 -28.42 3.78 -25.65
C SER A 255 -29.64 4.71 -25.65
N LYS A 256 -30.41 4.76 -24.55
CA LYS A 256 -31.51 5.71 -24.37
C LYS A 256 -31.03 7.13 -24.08
N ILE A 257 -29.95 7.30 -23.30
CA ILE A 257 -29.37 8.63 -23.06
C ILE A 257 -28.82 9.22 -24.36
N VAL A 258 -27.99 8.46 -25.06
CA VAL A 258 -27.37 8.90 -26.32
C VAL A 258 -28.44 9.10 -27.39
N GLY A 259 -29.39 8.17 -27.52
CA GLY A 259 -30.52 8.29 -28.44
C GLY A 259 -31.42 9.50 -28.14
N GLY A 260 -31.77 9.71 -26.87
CA GLY A 260 -32.56 10.86 -26.42
C GLY A 260 -31.82 12.19 -26.64
N PHE A 261 -30.52 12.21 -26.38
CA PHE A 261 -29.65 13.36 -26.67
C PHE A 261 -29.60 13.66 -28.18
N TYR A 262 -29.51 12.62 -29.02
CA TYR A 262 -29.52 12.78 -30.48
C TYR A 262 -30.87 13.29 -31.00
N ILE A 263 -31.99 12.84 -30.43
CA ILE A 263 -33.33 13.39 -30.71
C ILE A 263 -33.40 14.87 -30.30
N LEU A 264 -32.88 15.23 -29.11
CA LEU A 264 -32.86 16.61 -28.63
C LEU A 264 -32.06 17.51 -29.57
N LEU A 265 -30.88 17.05 -29.99
CA LEU A 265 -30.04 17.73 -30.97
C LEU A 265 -30.77 17.89 -32.30
N ALA A 266 -31.40 16.82 -32.80
CA ALA A 266 -32.18 16.86 -34.03
C ALA A 266 -33.37 17.83 -33.95
N MET A 267 -34.05 17.94 -32.80
CA MET A 267 -35.14 18.89 -32.60
C MET A 267 -34.67 20.34 -32.49
N LEU A 268 -33.50 20.58 -31.89
CA LEU A 268 -32.85 21.90 -31.89
C LEU A 268 -32.64 22.41 -33.32
N PHE A 269 -32.21 21.53 -34.22
CA PHE A 269 -32.01 21.87 -35.64
C PHE A 269 -33.30 21.85 -36.48
N LYS A 270 -34.32 21.08 -36.08
CA LYS A 270 -35.61 20.97 -36.78
C LYS A 270 -36.49 22.23 -36.64
N GLN A 271 -36.27 23.06 -35.61
CA GLN A 271 -36.98 24.34 -35.46
C GLN A 271 -36.68 25.33 -36.62
N ASN A 272 -35.62 25.09 -37.40
CA ASN A 272 -35.29 25.88 -38.60
C ASN A 272 -35.80 25.27 -39.91
N ALA A 273 -36.50 24.13 -39.88
CA ALA A 273 -37.06 23.48 -41.08
C ALA A 273 -38.58 23.72 -41.17
N PRO A 274 -39.10 24.28 -42.27
CA PRO A 274 -40.53 24.55 -42.42
C PRO A 274 -41.34 23.24 -42.38
N ALA A 275 -42.50 23.28 -41.71
CA ALA A 275 -43.41 22.13 -41.63
C ALA A 275 -43.85 21.66 -43.03
N PRO A 276 -43.91 20.34 -43.29
CA PRO A 276 -44.37 19.84 -44.58
C PRO A 276 -45.87 20.15 -44.75
N MET A 277 -46.22 20.78 -45.88
CA MET A 277 -47.60 21.05 -46.27
C MET A 277 -48.38 19.74 -46.44
N ASP A 278 -49.57 19.69 -45.84
CA ASP A 278 -50.49 18.56 -45.87
C ASP A 278 -51.03 18.34 -47.31
N LYS A 279 -50.75 17.17 -47.90
CA LYS A 279 -51.16 16.82 -49.28
C LYS A 279 -52.57 16.20 -49.36
N ARG A 280 -53.43 16.41 -48.37
CA ARG A 280 -54.75 15.75 -48.30
C ARG A 280 -55.91 16.49 -48.97
N SER A 281 -55.74 17.70 -49.52
CA SER A 281 -56.85 18.48 -50.09
C SER A 281 -57.08 18.31 -51.60
N LEU A 282 -56.21 17.62 -52.35
CA LEU A 282 -56.31 17.56 -53.82
C LEU A 282 -57.17 16.42 -54.39
N ALA A 283 -57.62 15.46 -53.56
CA ALA A 283 -58.33 14.28 -54.06
C ALA A 283 -59.87 14.42 -54.14
N HIS A 284 -60.45 15.57 -53.80
CA HIS A 284 -61.91 15.69 -53.66
C HIS A 284 -62.65 16.30 -54.88
N TYR A 285 -61.94 16.79 -55.90
CA TYR A 285 -62.59 17.50 -57.02
C TYR A 285 -62.87 16.66 -58.28
N ASP A 286 -62.28 15.46 -58.43
CA ASP A 286 -62.43 14.69 -59.68
C ASP A 286 -63.62 13.71 -59.72
N ASN A 287 -64.29 13.45 -58.58
CA ASN A 287 -65.35 12.42 -58.52
C ASN A 287 -66.77 12.89 -58.92
N TYR A 288 -66.97 14.17 -59.23
CA TYR A 288 -68.31 14.68 -59.60
C TYR A 288 -68.58 14.66 -61.12
N ALA A 289 -67.55 14.58 -61.97
CA ALA A 289 -67.72 14.60 -63.42
C ALA A 289 -68.06 13.23 -64.02
N GLN A 290 -67.72 12.13 -63.34
CA GLN A 290 -67.79 10.78 -63.93
C GLN A 290 -69.16 10.09 -63.76
N ASN A 291 -70.03 10.57 -62.86
CA ASN A 291 -71.30 9.91 -62.53
C ASN A 291 -72.51 10.32 -63.40
N LYS A 292 -72.34 11.14 -64.44
CA LYS A 292 -73.46 11.63 -65.25
C LYS A 292 -73.77 10.81 -66.52
N HIS A 293 -72.96 9.80 -66.85
CA HIS A 293 -73.04 9.12 -68.16
C HIS A 293 -73.65 7.71 -68.15
N TYR A 294 -74.10 7.16 -67.02
CA TYR A 294 -74.59 5.76 -66.94
C TYR A 294 -76.06 5.56 -66.58
N ASN A 295 -76.89 6.62 -66.57
CA ASN A 295 -78.34 6.49 -66.37
C ASN A 295 -79.13 7.13 -67.52
N ARG A 296 -79.20 6.42 -68.66
CA ARG A 296 -80.32 6.51 -69.61
C ARG A 296 -80.27 5.32 -70.55
N GLN A 297 -80.98 4.27 -70.17
CA GLN A 297 -81.41 3.18 -71.04
C GLN A 297 -82.96 3.20 -70.99
N PHE A 298 -83.61 2.90 -72.12
CA PHE A 298 -85.07 2.73 -72.32
C PHE A 298 -85.90 4.02 -72.50
N ASP A 299 -86.07 4.48 -73.75
CA ASP A 299 -87.20 4.15 -74.64
C ASP A 299 -86.79 4.47 -76.11
#